data_AF-A0A1G3BQ13-F1
#
_entry.id   AF-A0A1G3BQ13-F1
#
_cell.length_a   1.000
_cell.length_b   1.000
_cell.length_c   1.000
_cell.angle_alpha   90.00
_cell.angle_beta   90.00
_cell.angle_gamma   90.00
#
_symmetry.space_group_name_H-M   'P 1'
#
loop_
_entity.id
_entity.type
_entity.pdbx_description
1 polymer ?
#
loop_
_entity_poly.entity_id
_entity_poly.type
_entity_poly.pdbx_seq_one_letter_code
_entity_poly.pdbx_strand_id
1 'polypeptide(L)'
;MYFKSIFGILSMVFLLSSVLFASDPREWSPTWKLPPWKAPENIVNQPITVPGDVKKSQFFSPISCGACHPDIFKMWSGSTHANAWRNPLFQALYNLGKKTAEGESQKRNVESCVRCHFPIGHSSGEENLPLDDEKGGVICDFCHSVRAITGVGNAPYILSPGNAAIMEGGTKYGPFNDCPETIHENQYSELHTRSEFCGGCHDVSHAGNDLPIEQTYTEWRQGPYNTNDPKTTVHCQDCHMRQRPGFPCTGSTERPDNPGVATPEIMGGKKRPHIWTHYFVGGSVTPISLPPNSEIQPQLAIERLKNAATIQIIVNPGYKAGDLLRFQVDIKNTGCGHYLPTGLTEMRQMWLKVSVTDADGKLVYKVGDVDEKGNIDDTAVIYHTIFGNEKGEPTLHVWTATHVISDNRIPPKGKKEERFVCQIPTDIKPPLKVETVLQYRSAPQDVVDALLGEKTIKLPIIEMTNASTELSL
;
A
#
# COMPACT_ATOMS: atom_id res chain seq x y z
N MET A 1 -34.79 16.27 -76.14
CA MET A 1 -34.50 17.32 -75.14
C MET A 1 -33.96 16.61 -73.90
N TYR A 2 -32.82 17.08 -73.41
CA TYR A 2 -32.00 16.51 -72.33
C TYR A 2 -32.80 16.07 -71.10
N PHE A 3 -32.41 14.97 -70.44
CA PHE A 3 -31.82 15.02 -69.09
C PHE A 3 -31.16 13.68 -68.73
N LYS A 4 -29.85 13.76 -68.47
CA LYS A 4 -29.02 12.77 -67.76
C LYS A 4 -29.29 12.85 -66.26
N SER A 5 -28.77 11.85 -65.55
CA SER A 5 -28.30 11.89 -64.14
C SER A 5 -29.31 11.50 -63.07
N ILE A 6 -28.96 10.80 -61.98
CA ILE A 6 -27.73 10.20 -61.47
C ILE A 6 -28.22 9.16 -60.42
N PHE A 7 -27.68 7.94 -60.43
CA PHE A 7 -27.83 7.00 -59.32
C PHE A 7 -27.00 7.53 -58.14
N GLY A 8 -27.66 8.01 -57.08
CA GLY A 8 -27.01 8.38 -55.82
C GLY A 8 -26.78 7.14 -54.96
N ILE A 9 -25.55 6.64 -54.93
CA ILE A 9 -25.10 5.69 -53.91
C ILE A 9 -24.90 6.50 -52.63
N LEU A 10 -25.78 6.31 -51.64
CA LEU A 10 -25.58 6.83 -50.29
C LEU A 10 -24.52 5.96 -49.61
N SER A 11 -23.25 6.35 -49.76
CA SER A 11 -22.15 5.79 -48.98
C SER A 11 -22.24 6.31 -47.55
N MET A 12 -22.97 5.60 -46.69
CA MET A 12 -22.99 5.85 -45.26
C MET A 12 -21.64 5.43 -44.69
N VAL A 13 -20.68 6.37 -44.69
CA VAL A 13 -19.40 6.22 -44.01
C VAL A 13 -19.71 6.25 -42.50
N PHE A 14 -19.89 5.08 -41.90
CA PHE A 14 -19.72 4.91 -40.47
C PHE A 14 -18.24 5.16 -40.17
N LEU A 15 -17.90 6.41 -39.83
CA LEU A 15 -16.74 6.69 -39.02
C LEU A 15 -16.99 5.98 -37.68
N LEU A 16 -16.57 4.72 -37.59
CA LEU A 16 -16.25 4.08 -36.33
C LEU A 16 -15.04 4.83 -35.77
N SER A 17 -15.30 5.99 -35.17
CA SER A 17 -14.40 6.52 -34.16
C SER A 17 -14.37 5.46 -33.07
N SER A 18 -13.31 4.66 -33.05
CA SER A 18 -12.92 3.87 -31.89
C SER A 18 -12.54 4.85 -30.78
N VAL A 19 -13.54 5.52 -30.22
CA VAL A 19 -13.43 6.11 -28.89
C VAL A 19 -13.35 4.88 -28.00
N LEU A 20 -12.13 4.48 -27.65
CA LEU A 20 -11.91 3.63 -26.49
C LEU A 20 -12.50 4.40 -25.32
N PHE A 21 -13.77 4.12 -24.99
CA PHE A 21 -14.34 4.64 -23.77
C PHE A 21 -13.54 3.98 -22.64
N ALA A 22 -12.71 4.79 -21.97
CA ALA A 22 -12.13 4.40 -20.70
C ALA A 22 -13.26 3.83 -19.83
N SER A 23 -12.99 2.71 -19.17
CA SER A 23 -14.02 2.02 -18.38
C SER A 23 -14.69 2.96 -17.38
N ASP A 24 -16.03 2.96 -17.31
CA ASP A 24 -16.76 3.81 -16.38
C ASP A 24 -16.52 3.32 -14.95
N PRO A 25 -15.86 4.13 -14.08
CA PRO A 25 -15.54 3.71 -12.73
C PRO A 25 -16.75 3.42 -11.86
N ARG A 26 -17.94 3.93 -12.21
CA ARG A 26 -19.17 3.68 -11.47
C ARG A 26 -19.63 2.22 -11.55
N GLU A 27 -19.13 1.46 -12.51
CA GLU A 27 -19.46 0.03 -12.66
C GLU A 27 -18.75 -0.87 -11.64
N TRP A 28 -17.62 -0.43 -11.08
CA TRP A 28 -16.74 -1.25 -10.25
C TRP A 28 -16.24 -0.54 -8.98
N SER A 29 -16.78 0.64 -8.69
CA SER A 29 -16.45 1.47 -7.52
C SER A 29 -17.72 2.14 -6.96
N PRO A 30 -17.98 2.04 -5.64
CA PRO A 30 -17.22 1.32 -4.63
C PRO A 30 -17.41 -0.20 -4.71
N THR A 31 -16.51 -0.96 -4.10
CA THR A 31 -16.66 -2.43 -3.95
C THR A 31 -17.58 -2.79 -2.78
N TRP A 32 -17.71 -1.90 -1.79
CA TRP A 32 -18.61 -2.07 -0.66
C TRP A 32 -19.10 -0.74 -0.08
N LYS A 33 -20.29 -0.73 0.53
CA LYS A 33 -20.89 0.45 1.18
C LYS A 33 -21.13 0.22 2.67
N LEU A 34 -20.85 1.25 3.47
CA LEU A 34 -21.19 1.24 4.88
C LEU A 34 -22.71 1.17 5.07
N PRO A 35 -23.18 0.51 6.15
CA PRO A 35 -24.58 0.64 6.55
C PRO A 35 -24.93 2.10 6.83
N PRO A 36 -26.12 2.60 6.43
CA PRO A 36 -26.47 4.01 6.55
C PRO A 36 -26.31 4.60 7.95
N TRP A 37 -26.61 3.82 9.00
CA TRP A 37 -26.49 4.27 10.40
C TRP A 37 -25.05 4.32 10.94
N LYS A 38 -24.06 3.85 10.18
CA LYS A 38 -22.63 3.95 10.49
C LYS A 38 -21.90 4.95 9.59
N ALA A 39 -22.57 5.48 8.57
CA ALA A 39 -21.97 6.40 7.61
C ALA A 39 -21.98 7.84 8.19
N PRO A 40 -20.81 8.51 8.29
CA PRO A 40 -20.77 9.93 8.61
C PRO A 40 -21.34 10.75 7.44
N GLU A 41 -21.57 12.05 7.66
CA GLU A 41 -22.19 12.94 6.67
C GLU A 41 -21.43 13.01 5.32
N ASN A 42 -20.12 12.77 5.33
CA ASN A 42 -19.28 12.75 4.12
C ASN A 42 -19.19 11.36 3.45
N ILE A 43 -19.96 10.35 3.90
CA ILE A 43 -20.15 9.09 3.16
C ILE A 43 -21.57 9.08 2.63
N VAL A 44 -21.73 9.35 1.33
CA VAL A 44 -23.01 9.72 0.73
C VAL A 44 -23.40 8.78 -0.41
N ASN A 45 -24.69 8.60 -0.65
CA ASN A 45 -25.16 7.92 -1.86
C ASN A 45 -25.29 8.92 -3.02
N GLN A 46 -24.17 9.40 -3.54
CA GLN A 46 -24.09 10.26 -4.73
C GLN A 46 -23.19 9.63 -5.80
N PRO A 47 -23.26 10.06 -7.06
CA PRO A 47 -22.27 9.66 -8.05
C PRO A 47 -20.85 10.06 -7.63
N ILE A 48 -19.88 9.16 -7.85
CA ILE A 48 -18.45 9.43 -7.68
C ILE A 48 -17.94 10.34 -8.79
N THR A 49 -16.79 10.99 -8.57
CA THR A 49 -16.11 11.75 -9.62
C THR A 49 -15.57 10.81 -10.70
N VAL A 50 -15.95 11.10 -11.95
CA VAL A 50 -15.52 10.38 -13.15
C VAL A 50 -14.62 11.27 -14.03
N PRO A 51 -13.86 10.69 -14.98
CA PRO A 51 -13.02 11.46 -15.89
C PRO A 51 -13.78 12.59 -16.58
N GLY A 52 -13.28 13.84 -16.44
CA GLY A 52 -13.84 15.03 -17.06
C GLY A 52 -14.76 15.87 -16.16
N ASP A 53 -15.18 15.35 -15.00
CA ASP A 53 -15.98 16.12 -14.02
C ASP A 53 -15.21 17.29 -13.40
N VAL A 54 -13.89 17.14 -13.33
CA VAL A 54 -12.95 18.17 -12.88
C VAL A 54 -11.90 18.40 -13.95
N LYS A 55 -11.15 19.50 -13.84
CA LYS A 55 -10.01 19.81 -14.69
C LYS A 55 -8.74 19.85 -13.86
N LYS A 56 -7.62 19.41 -14.43
CA LYS A 56 -6.32 19.47 -13.76
C LYS A 56 -5.92 20.89 -13.36
N SER A 57 -6.38 21.90 -14.09
CA SER A 57 -6.17 23.33 -13.79
C SER A 57 -6.89 23.81 -12.53
N GLN A 58 -7.85 23.04 -12.00
CA GLN A 58 -8.54 23.38 -10.76
C GLN A 58 -7.68 23.11 -9.52
N PHE A 59 -6.72 22.19 -9.62
CA PHE A 59 -5.88 21.77 -8.51
C PHE A 59 -4.61 22.60 -8.44
N PHE A 60 -4.20 22.99 -7.24
CA PHE A 60 -2.88 23.57 -6.98
C PHE A 60 -1.81 22.49 -6.98
N SER A 61 -0.58 22.89 -7.32
CA SER A 61 0.56 22.02 -7.16
C SER A 61 0.97 21.91 -5.69
N PRO A 62 1.67 20.84 -5.30
CA PRO A 62 2.06 20.63 -3.91
C PRO A 62 2.91 21.75 -3.33
N ILE A 63 3.75 22.39 -4.15
CA ILE A 63 4.63 23.49 -3.71
C ILE A 63 3.83 24.73 -3.29
N SER A 64 2.65 24.99 -3.88
CA SER A 64 1.75 26.05 -3.44
C SER A 64 1.28 25.82 -2.01
N CYS A 65 0.99 24.57 -1.64
CA CYS A 65 0.62 24.20 -0.28
C CYS A 65 1.82 24.35 0.67
N GLY A 66 3.02 23.97 0.21
CA GLY A 66 4.26 24.05 0.98
C GLY A 66 4.69 25.46 1.39
N ALA A 67 4.22 26.49 0.69
CA ALA A 67 4.45 27.88 1.08
C ALA A 67 3.84 28.23 2.46
N CYS A 68 2.69 27.62 2.79
CA CYS A 68 2.01 27.82 4.08
C CYS A 68 2.15 26.62 5.03
N HIS A 69 2.35 25.42 4.51
CA HIS A 69 2.46 24.17 5.27
C HIS A 69 3.83 23.50 5.09
N PRO A 70 4.95 24.18 5.42
CA PRO A 70 6.30 23.72 5.05
C PRO A 70 6.66 22.37 5.68
N ASP A 71 6.30 22.15 6.95
CA ASP A 71 6.61 20.90 7.66
C ASP A 71 5.85 19.72 7.06
N ILE A 72 4.53 19.88 6.85
CA ILE A 72 3.68 18.84 6.24
C ILE A 72 4.14 18.56 4.80
N PHE A 73 4.44 19.60 4.02
CA PHE A 73 4.96 19.46 2.67
C PHE A 73 6.29 18.68 2.67
N LYS A 74 7.22 18.98 3.58
CA LYS A 74 8.48 18.24 3.70
C LYS A 74 8.21 16.76 4.00
N MET A 75 7.32 16.44 4.94
CA MET A 75 6.94 15.06 5.27
C MET A 75 6.38 14.32 4.05
N TRP A 76 5.42 14.94 3.35
CA TRP A 76 4.76 14.37 2.18
C TRP A 76 5.71 14.20 0.99
N SER A 77 6.58 15.18 0.74
CA SER A 77 7.40 15.25 -0.47
C SER A 77 8.38 14.07 -0.64
N GLY A 78 8.77 13.41 0.44
CA GLY A 78 9.61 12.20 0.42
C GLY A 78 8.82 10.90 0.57
N SER A 79 7.49 10.94 0.51
CA SER A 79 6.62 9.80 0.76
C SER A 79 6.32 8.95 -0.48
N THR A 80 5.80 7.74 -0.26
CA THR A 80 5.29 6.88 -1.33
C THR A 80 4.07 7.48 -2.04
N HIS A 81 3.26 8.29 -1.34
CA HIS A 81 2.13 9.02 -1.94
C HIS A 81 2.60 10.07 -2.95
N ALA A 82 3.65 10.84 -2.61
CA ALA A 82 4.26 11.79 -3.55
C ALA A 82 4.86 11.09 -4.77
N ASN A 83 5.34 9.84 -4.60
CA ASN A 83 5.92 9.03 -5.66
C ASN A 83 4.94 8.08 -6.36
N ALA A 84 3.65 8.10 -6.03
CA ALA A 84 2.72 7.03 -6.39
C ALA A 84 2.68 6.77 -7.90
N TRP A 85 2.67 7.83 -8.71
CA TRP A 85 2.75 7.74 -10.17
C TRP A 85 4.17 7.51 -10.69
N ARG A 86 5.19 8.10 -10.04
CA ARG A 86 6.57 8.13 -10.55
C ARG A 86 7.41 6.93 -10.15
N ASN A 87 6.88 6.04 -9.31
CA ASN A 87 7.54 4.82 -8.89
C ASN A 87 7.91 3.95 -10.12
N PRO A 88 9.21 3.73 -10.41
CA PRO A 88 9.63 2.99 -11.59
C PRO A 88 9.13 1.54 -11.64
N LEU A 89 9.02 0.86 -10.50
CA LEU A 89 8.51 -0.51 -10.45
C LEU A 89 7.01 -0.55 -10.79
N PHE A 90 6.23 0.38 -10.25
CA PHE A 90 4.81 0.52 -10.63
C PHE A 90 4.67 0.85 -12.12
N GLN A 91 5.46 1.80 -12.63
CA GLN A 91 5.42 2.18 -14.05
C GLN A 91 5.78 1.01 -14.97
N ALA A 92 6.79 0.23 -14.63
CA ALA A 92 7.16 -0.96 -15.40
C ALA A 92 6.01 -1.99 -15.41
N LEU A 93 5.43 -2.27 -14.25
CA LEU A 93 4.31 -3.22 -14.12
C LEU A 93 3.04 -2.72 -14.83
N TYR A 94 2.70 -1.45 -14.69
CA TYR A 94 1.56 -0.81 -15.34
C TYR A 94 1.70 -0.86 -16.87
N ASN A 95 2.88 -0.54 -17.39
CA ASN A 95 3.15 -0.61 -18.84
C ASN A 95 3.17 -2.06 -19.36
N LEU A 96 3.67 -3.01 -18.57
CA LEU A 96 3.56 -4.44 -18.88
C LEU A 96 2.08 -4.87 -18.97
N GLY A 97 1.26 -4.46 -18.01
CA GLY A 97 -0.19 -4.70 -18.01
C GLY A 97 -0.85 -4.10 -19.25
N LYS A 98 -0.58 -2.83 -19.57
CA LYS A 98 -1.12 -2.19 -20.79
C LYS A 98 -0.77 -2.94 -22.07
N LYS A 99 0.40 -3.59 -22.13
CA LYS A 99 0.87 -4.34 -23.29
C LYS A 99 0.28 -5.76 -23.37
N THR A 100 0.01 -6.38 -22.22
CA THR A 100 -0.26 -7.82 -22.13
C THR A 100 -1.67 -8.18 -21.65
N ALA A 101 -2.44 -7.21 -21.15
CA ALA A 101 -3.81 -7.44 -20.73
C ALA A 101 -4.72 -7.75 -21.93
N GLU A 102 -5.47 -8.84 -21.82
CA GLU A 102 -6.36 -9.34 -22.86
C GLU A 102 -7.83 -9.19 -22.45
N GLY A 103 -8.68 -8.83 -23.41
CA GLY A 103 -10.11 -8.62 -23.16
C GLY A 103 -10.43 -7.41 -22.26
N GLU A 104 -11.72 -7.12 -22.12
CA GLU A 104 -12.20 -5.94 -21.41
C GLU A 104 -11.95 -6.01 -19.90
N SER A 105 -12.09 -7.20 -19.31
CA SER A 105 -11.93 -7.41 -17.87
C SER A 105 -10.52 -7.05 -17.38
N GLN A 106 -9.48 -7.57 -18.05
CA GLN A 106 -8.09 -7.34 -17.66
C GLN A 106 -7.66 -5.89 -17.95
N LYS A 107 -8.02 -5.35 -19.12
CA LYS A 107 -7.71 -3.96 -19.49
C LYS A 107 -8.34 -2.97 -18.51
N ARG A 108 -9.61 -3.18 -18.15
CA ARG A 108 -10.31 -2.40 -17.13
C ARG A 108 -9.58 -2.45 -15.79
N ASN A 109 -9.08 -3.62 -15.38
CA ASN A 109 -8.29 -3.72 -14.15
C ASN A 109 -7.00 -2.91 -14.22
N VAL A 110 -6.24 -3.00 -15.32
CA VAL A 110 -5.02 -2.19 -15.50
C VAL A 110 -5.35 -0.70 -15.43
N GLU A 111 -6.37 -0.23 -16.16
CA GLU A 111 -6.81 1.17 -16.15
C GLU A 111 -7.19 1.66 -14.74
N SER A 112 -7.81 0.81 -13.93
CA SER A 112 -8.30 1.17 -12.60
C SER A 112 -7.19 1.66 -11.65
N CYS A 113 -5.95 1.18 -11.83
CA CYS A 113 -4.80 1.52 -10.99
C CYS A 113 -4.52 3.04 -10.95
N VAL A 114 -4.78 3.73 -12.06
CA VAL A 114 -4.51 5.17 -12.20
C VAL A 114 -5.38 6.01 -11.25
N ARG A 115 -6.59 5.54 -10.89
CA ARG A 115 -7.46 6.24 -9.94
C ARG A 115 -6.81 6.44 -8.57
N CYS A 116 -5.93 5.53 -8.17
CA CYS A 116 -5.21 5.59 -6.89
C CYS A 116 -3.81 6.20 -7.06
N HIS A 117 -3.13 5.93 -8.18
CA HIS A 117 -1.73 6.34 -8.38
C HIS A 117 -1.55 7.72 -9.00
N PHE A 118 -2.49 8.17 -9.83
CA PHE A 118 -2.54 9.52 -10.40
C PHE A 118 -3.99 10.05 -10.44
N PRO A 119 -4.62 10.21 -9.26
CA PRO A 119 -6.05 10.50 -9.15
C PRO A 119 -6.49 11.78 -9.88
N ILE A 120 -5.69 12.84 -9.85
CA ILE A 120 -6.03 14.11 -10.53
C ILE A 120 -6.03 13.91 -12.05
N GLY A 121 -5.01 13.26 -12.60
CA GLY A 121 -4.92 12.98 -14.03
C GLY A 121 -6.10 12.14 -14.51
N HIS A 122 -6.41 11.05 -13.77
CA HIS A 122 -7.59 10.21 -14.04
C HIS A 122 -8.88 11.01 -14.00
N SER A 123 -9.14 11.72 -12.90
CA SER A 123 -10.40 12.46 -12.70
C SER A 123 -10.56 13.61 -13.69
N SER A 124 -9.46 14.14 -14.21
CA SER A 124 -9.47 15.21 -15.21
C SER A 124 -9.72 14.71 -16.63
N GLY A 125 -9.68 13.39 -16.86
CA GLY A 125 -9.79 12.82 -18.21
C GLY A 125 -8.59 13.13 -19.10
N GLU A 126 -7.40 13.29 -18.53
CA GLU A 126 -6.17 13.52 -19.29
C GLU A 126 -5.83 12.27 -20.13
N GLU A 127 -5.74 12.43 -21.45
CA GLU A 127 -5.37 11.34 -22.36
C GLU A 127 -3.91 10.90 -22.18
N ASN A 128 -3.04 11.87 -21.83
CA ASN A 128 -1.62 11.65 -21.61
C ASN A 128 -1.25 11.98 -20.17
N LEU A 129 -0.63 11.02 -19.49
CA LEU A 129 -0.21 11.14 -18.10
C LEU A 129 1.32 11.16 -18.01
N PRO A 130 1.95 12.35 -18.09
CA PRO A 130 3.41 12.44 -18.05
C PRO A 130 3.98 11.99 -16.70
N LEU A 131 5.20 11.45 -16.71
CA LEU A 131 5.89 11.00 -15.49
C LEU A 131 6.39 12.17 -14.65
N ASP A 132 6.78 13.27 -15.27
CA ASP A 132 7.34 14.47 -14.65
C ASP A 132 6.27 15.48 -14.18
N ASP A 133 5.00 15.10 -14.26
CA ASP A 133 3.88 15.94 -13.86
C ASP A 133 3.91 16.24 -12.36
N GLU A 134 3.99 17.50 -11.93
CA GLU A 134 3.97 17.87 -10.51
C GLU A 134 2.70 17.42 -9.75
N LYS A 135 1.58 17.20 -10.47
CA LYS A 135 0.32 16.66 -9.94
C LYS A 135 0.22 15.13 -10.07
N GLY A 136 1.26 14.50 -10.64
CA GLY A 136 1.46 13.06 -10.80
C GLY A 136 1.75 12.36 -9.48
N GLY A 137 0.70 12.02 -8.73
CA GLY A 137 0.77 11.30 -7.47
C GLY A 137 -0.46 11.56 -6.59
N VAL A 138 -0.41 11.08 -5.35
CA VAL A 138 -1.43 11.38 -4.32
C VAL A 138 -0.98 12.63 -3.58
N ILE A 139 -1.42 13.80 -4.07
CA ILE A 139 -0.95 15.11 -3.60
C ILE A 139 -1.89 15.74 -2.56
N CYS A 140 -1.40 16.78 -1.87
CA CYS A 140 -2.13 17.55 -0.86
C CYS A 140 -3.52 17.97 -1.38
N ASP A 141 -3.56 18.60 -2.55
CA ASP A 141 -4.78 19.19 -3.07
C ASP A 141 -5.77 18.17 -3.62
N PHE A 142 -5.33 16.93 -3.89
CA PHE A 142 -6.25 15.83 -4.16
C PHE A 142 -6.93 15.40 -2.86
N CYS A 143 -6.14 14.94 -1.86
CA CYS A 143 -6.69 14.42 -0.61
C CYS A 143 -7.61 15.42 0.09
N HIS A 144 -7.18 16.69 0.18
CA HIS A 144 -7.95 17.73 0.83
C HIS A 144 -9.08 18.32 -0.01
N SER A 145 -9.26 17.86 -1.27
CA SER A 145 -10.44 18.19 -2.09
C SER A 145 -11.44 17.04 -2.17
N VAL A 146 -11.19 15.90 -1.52
CA VAL A 146 -12.18 14.82 -1.39
C VAL A 146 -13.25 15.26 -0.39
N ARG A 147 -14.37 15.80 -0.89
CA ARG A 147 -15.45 16.27 -0.03
C ARG A 147 -16.27 15.13 0.59
N ALA A 148 -16.33 14.01 -0.12
CA ALA A 148 -17.11 12.84 0.26
C ALA A 148 -16.64 11.59 -0.49
N ILE A 149 -17.10 10.43 -0.03
CA ILE A 149 -16.96 9.13 -0.73
C ILE A 149 -18.33 8.43 -0.81
N THR A 150 -18.49 7.53 -1.78
CA THR A 150 -19.75 6.77 -1.95
C THR A 150 -19.75 5.40 -1.25
N GLY A 151 -18.58 4.96 -0.82
CA GLY A 151 -18.33 3.68 -0.17
C GLY A 151 -16.83 3.50 -0.02
N VAL A 152 -16.39 2.25 0.10
CA VAL A 152 -14.97 1.88 0.23
C VAL A 152 -14.57 1.07 -0.99
N GLY A 153 -13.30 1.19 -1.33
CA GLY A 153 -12.62 0.41 -2.34
C GLY A 153 -12.77 0.91 -3.76
N ASN A 154 -11.70 0.71 -4.54
CA ASN A 154 -11.59 1.14 -5.93
C ASN A 154 -11.80 2.66 -6.15
N ALA A 155 -11.36 3.49 -5.22
CA ALA A 155 -11.32 4.94 -5.28
C ALA A 155 -12.68 5.63 -5.55
N PRO A 156 -13.69 5.48 -4.66
CA PRO A 156 -15.04 6.00 -4.84
C PRO A 156 -15.19 7.45 -4.34
N TYR A 157 -14.20 8.29 -4.63
CA TYR A 157 -14.15 9.68 -4.14
C TYR A 157 -15.04 10.63 -4.94
N ILE A 158 -15.47 11.70 -4.25
CA ILE A 158 -16.16 12.85 -4.81
C ILE A 158 -15.29 14.07 -4.55
N LEU A 159 -14.77 14.66 -5.62
CA LEU A 159 -13.88 15.81 -5.58
C LEU A 159 -14.65 17.13 -5.64
N SER A 160 -14.09 18.13 -4.95
CA SER A 160 -14.54 19.52 -4.97
C SER A 160 -13.33 20.45 -4.86
N PRO A 161 -12.47 20.48 -5.90
CA PRO A 161 -11.32 21.38 -5.91
C PRO A 161 -11.76 22.84 -6.03
N GLY A 162 -10.83 23.75 -5.74
CA GLY A 162 -10.99 25.17 -6.07
C GLY A 162 -10.75 25.42 -7.56
N ASN A 163 -10.10 26.54 -7.87
CA ASN A 163 -9.66 26.86 -9.21
C ASN A 163 -8.28 27.54 -9.21
N ALA A 164 -7.23 26.73 -9.27
CA ALA A 164 -5.85 27.22 -9.30
C ALA A 164 -5.54 28.15 -10.48
N ALA A 165 -6.24 28.03 -11.62
CA ALA A 165 -6.05 28.90 -12.77
C ALA A 165 -6.40 30.38 -12.50
N ILE A 166 -7.23 30.64 -11.48
CA ILE A 166 -7.61 31.99 -11.05
C ILE A 166 -7.28 32.24 -9.56
N MET A 167 -6.39 31.41 -8.99
CA MET A 167 -5.94 31.50 -7.60
C MET A 167 -7.06 31.38 -6.56
N GLU A 168 -8.09 30.59 -6.85
CA GLU A 168 -9.19 30.31 -5.94
C GLU A 168 -8.91 29.02 -5.16
N GLY A 169 -8.64 29.11 -3.86
CA GLY A 169 -8.30 27.95 -3.02
C GLY A 169 -9.42 26.91 -2.89
N GLY A 170 -10.68 27.35 -2.97
CA GLY A 170 -11.86 26.53 -2.66
C GLY A 170 -11.89 26.06 -1.21
N THR A 171 -12.71 25.05 -0.93
CA THR A 171 -12.83 24.43 0.41
C THR A 171 -11.88 23.26 0.56
N LYS A 172 -11.12 23.23 1.66
CA LYS A 172 -10.26 22.10 2.05
C LYS A 172 -10.83 21.34 3.23
N TYR A 173 -10.91 20.01 3.09
CA TYR A 173 -11.51 19.13 4.08
C TYR A 173 -10.44 18.54 5.01
N GLY A 174 -10.71 18.46 6.30
CA GLY A 174 -9.74 17.95 7.26
C GLY A 174 -10.30 17.69 8.66
N PRO A 175 -9.44 17.32 9.62
CA PRO A 175 -9.87 16.84 10.94
C PRO A 175 -10.19 17.95 11.95
N PHE A 176 -10.10 19.23 11.56
CA PHE A 176 -10.29 20.37 12.46
C PHE A 176 -11.46 21.24 11.98
N ASN A 177 -12.22 21.79 12.93
CA ASN A 177 -13.41 22.62 12.70
C ASN A 177 -13.21 24.10 13.07
N ASP A 178 -12.00 24.48 13.46
CA ASP A 178 -11.66 25.82 13.93
C ASP A 178 -10.44 26.40 13.19
N CYS A 179 -10.16 25.95 11.97
CA CYS A 179 -9.03 26.49 11.22
C CYS A 179 -9.33 27.93 10.74
N PRO A 180 -8.32 28.82 10.69
CA PRO A 180 -8.50 30.16 10.15
C PRO A 180 -8.80 30.08 8.64
N GLU A 181 -9.77 30.87 8.18
CA GLU A 181 -9.98 31.10 6.75
C GLU A 181 -8.91 32.07 6.24
N THR A 182 -8.14 31.63 5.25
CA THR A 182 -7.03 32.42 4.68
C THR A 182 -7.12 32.40 3.16
N ILE A 183 -6.23 31.66 2.48
CA ILE A 183 -6.19 31.53 1.02
C ILE A 183 -7.21 30.50 0.51
N HIS A 184 -7.64 29.59 1.39
CA HIS A 184 -8.69 28.62 1.13
C HIS A 184 -9.64 28.55 2.33
N GLU A 185 -10.89 28.17 2.05
CA GLU A 185 -11.85 27.83 3.09
C GLU A 185 -11.46 26.48 3.72
N ASN A 186 -11.96 26.22 4.92
CA ASN A 186 -11.73 24.97 5.61
C ASN A 186 -13.04 24.40 6.13
N GLN A 187 -13.20 23.09 6.00
CA GLN A 187 -14.38 22.40 6.49
C GLN A 187 -13.96 21.14 7.25
N TYR A 188 -14.50 20.99 8.46
CA TYR A 188 -14.35 19.74 9.20
C TYR A 188 -14.99 18.58 8.43
N SER A 189 -14.30 17.46 8.43
CA SER A 189 -14.75 16.23 7.79
C SER A 189 -14.47 15.06 8.71
N GLU A 190 -15.53 14.45 9.25
CA GLU A 190 -15.41 13.21 10.04
C GLU A 190 -14.79 12.09 9.19
N LEU A 191 -15.03 12.08 7.87
CA LEU A 191 -14.37 11.15 6.96
C LEU A 191 -12.84 11.21 7.09
N HIS A 192 -12.24 12.39 7.20
CA HIS A 192 -10.78 12.55 7.32
C HIS A 192 -10.22 12.07 8.67
N THR A 193 -11.07 11.80 9.66
CA THR A 193 -10.69 11.19 10.94
C THR A 193 -10.90 9.68 10.99
N ARG A 194 -11.31 9.06 9.88
CA ARG A 194 -11.71 7.65 9.84
C ARG A 194 -10.96 6.83 8.79
N SER A 195 -10.85 5.53 9.04
CA SER A 195 -10.19 4.57 8.14
C SER A 195 -10.85 4.47 6.76
N GLU A 196 -12.16 4.76 6.67
CA GLU A 196 -12.89 4.73 5.39
C GLU A 196 -12.27 5.66 4.33
N PHE A 197 -11.68 6.78 4.74
CA PHE A 197 -10.97 7.68 3.82
C PHE A 197 -9.80 6.97 3.13
N CYS A 198 -8.99 6.27 3.91
CA CYS A 198 -7.86 5.49 3.39
C CYS A 198 -8.36 4.28 2.59
N GLY A 199 -9.45 3.65 3.05
CA GLY A 199 -10.08 2.49 2.40
C GLY A 199 -10.62 2.79 1.01
N GLY A 200 -10.79 4.05 0.62
CA GLY A 200 -11.06 4.42 -0.77
C GLY A 200 -10.00 3.85 -1.72
N CYS A 201 -8.71 4.01 -1.40
CA CYS A 201 -7.61 3.52 -2.25
C CYS A 201 -6.95 2.24 -1.71
N HIS A 202 -7.04 1.97 -0.41
CA HIS A 202 -6.43 0.83 0.27
C HIS A 202 -7.43 -0.33 0.51
N ASP A 203 -8.35 -0.53 -0.45
CA ASP A 203 -9.22 -1.71 -0.57
C ASP A 203 -9.47 -1.93 -2.06
N VAL A 204 -8.61 -2.71 -2.72
CA VAL A 204 -8.59 -2.87 -4.18
C VAL A 204 -9.14 -4.23 -4.55
N SER A 205 -10.13 -4.23 -5.45
CA SER A 205 -10.66 -5.44 -6.08
C SER A 205 -10.56 -5.30 -7.59
N HIS A 206 -10.35 -6.43 -8.25
CA HIS A 206 -10.15 -6.47 -9.69
C HIS A 206 -11.36 -5.89 -10.42
N ALA A 207 -11.16 -4.77 -11.13
CA ALA A 207 -12.27 -3.98 -11.66
C ALA A 207 -13.12 -4.71 -12.73
N GLY A 208 -12.61 -5.82 -13.28
CA GLY A 208 -13.32 -6.62 -14.28
C GLY A 208 -13.88 -7.97 -13.81
N ASN A 209 -13.62 -8.41 -12.57
CA ASN A 209 -14.11 -9.72 -12.07
C ASN A 209 -14.32 -9.77 -10.54
N ASP A 210 -14.18 -8.64 -9.85
CA ASP A 210 -14.38 -8.47 -8.41
C ASP A 210 -13.44 -9.28 -7.49
N LEU A 211 -12.40 -9.93 -8.03
CA LEU A 211 -11.41 -10.63 -7.22
C LEU A 211 -10.76 -9.67 -6.22
N PRO A 212 -10.75 -9.97 -4.92
CA PRO A 212 -10.03 -9.17 -3.94
C PRO A 212 -8.51 -9.21 -4.19
N ILE A 213 -7.89 -8.08 -4.59
CA ILE A 213 -6.44 -8.00 -4.85
C ILE A 213 -5.71 -7.50 -3.59
N GLU A 214 -6.08 -6.32 -3.09
CA GLU A 214 -5.46 -5.70 -1.91
C GLU A 214 -6.52 -5.28 -0.89
N GLN A 215 -6.74 -6.05 0.17
CA GLN A 215 -7.88 -5.86 1.07
C GLN A 215 -7.52 -5.21 2.40
N THR A 216 -6.60 -4.24 2.41
CA THR A 216 -6.04 -3.69 3.65
C THR A 216 -7.11 -3.09 4.58
N TYR A 217 -8.05 -2.34 4.04
CA TYR A 217 -9.16 -1.81 4.84
C TYR A 217 -10.07 -2.95 5.32
N THR A 218 -10.42 -3.90 4.47
CA THR A 218 -11.28 -5.02 4.88
C THR A 218 -10.63 -5.88 5.97
N GLU A 219 -9.32 -6.15 5.88
CA GLU A 219 -8.53 -6.82 6.91
C GLU A 219 -8.58 -6.07 8.25
N TRP A 220 -8.45 -4.74 8.23
CA TRP A 220 -8.58 -3.90 9.42
C TRP A 220 -10.00 -3.90 9.98
N ARG A 221 -11.00 -3.72 9.12
CA ARG A 221 -12.42 -3.62 9.47
C ARG A 221 -12.90 -4.90 10.16
N GLN A 222 -12.47 -6.06 9.68
CA GLN A 222 -12.80 -7.36 10.26
C GLN A 222 -11.87 -7.74 11.42
N GLY A 223 -10.77 -7.00 11.58
CA GLY A 223 -9.75 -7.23 12.60
C GLY A 223 -10.09 -6.63 13.96
N PRO A 224 -9.27 -6.93 14.98
CA PRO A 224 -9.49 -6.56 16.37
C PRO A 224 -9.23 -5.07 16.68
N TYR A 225 -8.77 -4.29 15.70
CA TYR A 225 -8.51 -2.86 15.85
C TYR A 225 -9.73 -2.00 15.47
N ASN A 226 -10.70 -2.57 14.76
CA ASN A 226 -12.01 -1.98 14.58
C ASN A 226 -12.99 -2.57 15.61
N THR A 227 -13.10 -1.95 16.78
CA THR A 227 -13.95 -2.45 17.87
C THR A 227 -15.43 -2.14 17.67
N ASN A 228 -15.78 -1.37 16.63
CA ASN A 228 -17.09 -0.74 16.41
C ASN A 228 -17.50 0.28 17.48
N ASP A 229 -16.60 0.66 18.38
CA ASP A 229 -16.79 1.77 19.32
C ASP A 229 -15.80 2.89 18.99
N PRO A 230 -16.27 4.10 18.60
CA PRO A 230 -15.39 5.22 18.27
C PRO A 230 -14.34 5.57 19.34
N LYS A 231 -14.57 5.22 20.60
CA LYS A 231 -13.61 5.48 21.69
C LYS A 231 -12.44 4.49 21.73
N THR A 232 -12.63 3.30 21.18
CA THR A 232 -11.66 2.19 21.28
C THR A 232 -11.17 1.69 19.92
N THR A 233 -11.87 2.05 18.84
CA THR A 233 -11.42 1.82 17.47
C THR A 233 -10.13 2.59 17.23
N VAL A 234 -9.16 1.91 16.64
CA VAL A 234 -7.90 2.49 16.19
C VAL A 234 -7.98 2.65 14.68
N HIS A 235 -8.00 3.90 14.21
CA HIS A 235 -8.06 4.19 12.79
C HIS A 235 -6.69 4.13 12.11
N CYS A 236 -6.67 4.05 10.79
CA CYS A 236 -5.42 4.05 9.99
C CYS A 236 -4.52 5.24 10.37
N GLN A 237 -5.13 6.41 10.54
CA GLN A 237 -4.48 7.67 10.91
C GLN A 237 -3.75 7.57 12.26
N ASP A 238 -4.33 6.86 13.24
CA ASP A 238 -3.76 6.71 14.59
C ASP A 238 -2.40 6.00 14.61
N CYS A 239 -2.07 5.26 13.56
CA CYS A 239 -0.75 4.68 13.39
C CYS A 239 0.04 5.43 12.30
N HIS A 240 -0.52 5.52 11.09
CA HIS A 240 0.19 5.99 9.90
C HIS A 240 0.38 7.50 9.81
N MET A 241 -0.44 8.28 10.52
CA MET A 241 -0.34 9.74 10.59
C MET A 241 0.03 10.23 11.99
N ARG A 242 0.47 9.33 12.88
CA ARG A 242 1.15 9.68 14.15
C ARG A 242 2.64 9.37 14.13
N GLN A 243 3.04 8.48 13.21
CA GLN A 243 4.42 8.09 13.03
C GLN A 243 5.30 9.31 12.78
N ARG A 244 6.43 9.36 13.47
CA ARG A 244 7.47 10.37 13.33
C ARG A 244 8.79 9.81 13.89
N PRO A 245 9.93 10.49 13.68
CA PRO A 245 11.21 10.01 14.17
C PRO A 245 11.17 9.68 15.67
N GLY A 246 11.59 8.47 16.04
CA GLY A 246 11.57 7.97 17.41
C GLY A 246 10.22 7.44 17.90
N PHE A 247 9.14 7.59 17.11
CA PHE A 247 7.81 7.10 17.44
C PHE A 247 7.24 6.29 16.26
N PRO A 248 7.50 4.96 16.22
CA PRO A 248 7.02 4.09 15.14
C PRO A 248 5.49 4.03 15.03
N CYS A 249 4.79 4.23 16.16
CA CYS A 249 3.33 4.28 16.26
C CYS A 249 2.65 3.04 15.66
N THR A 250 3.09 1.83 16.04
CA THR A 250 2.47 0.56 15.67
C THR A 250 1.50 0.08 16.75
N GLY A 251 0.82 -1.05 16.52
CA GLY A 251 0.03 -1.74 17.53
C GLY A 251 0.85 -2.25 18.74
N SER A 252 2.17 -2.35 18.60
CA SER A 252 3.11 -2.82 19.63
C SER A 252 3.80 -1.69 20.38
N THR A 253 3.63 -0.43 19.96
CA THR A 253 4.31 0.72 20.55
C THR A 253 3.32 1.77 21.01
N GLU A 254 3.78 2.69 21.86
CA GLU A 254 3.00 3.88 22.18
C GLU A 254 2.72 4.73 20.93
N ARG A 255 1.60 5.46 21.00
CA ARG A 255 1.12 6.36 19.94
C ARG A 255 0.84 7.75 20.53
N PRO A 256 1.86 8.41 21.10
CA PRO A 256 1.65 9.65 21.83
C PRO A 256 1.18 10.76 20.90
N ASP A 257 0.44 11.70 21.49
CA ASP A 257 0.08 12.95 20.83
C ASP A 257 1.33 13.70 20.33
N ASN A 258 1.08 14.62 19.41
CA ASN A 258 2.13 15.29 18.64
C ASN A 258 1.83 16.80 18.65
N PRO A 259 2.13 17.49 19.76
CA PRO A 259 1.84 18.90 19.87
C PRO A 259 2.59 19.69 18.79
N GLY A 260 1.89 20.60 18.12
CA GLY A 260 2.49 21.34 17.01
C GLY A 260 1.52 22.28 16.32
N VAL A 261 1.90 22.72 15.13
CA VAL A 261 1.10 23.58 14.26
C VAL A 261 1.03 22.97 12.86
N ALA A 262 -0.10 23.12 12.16
CA ALA A 262 -0.19 22.69 10.75
C ALA A 262 0.43 23.71 9.79
N THR A 263 0.48 24.98 10.20
CA THR A 263 1.06 26.11 9.48
C THR A 263 1.73 27.04 10.51
N PRO A 264 2.79 27.79 10.17
CA PRO A 264 3.43 28.72 11.10
C PRO A 264 2.43 29.71 11.72
N GLU A 265 2.62 30.07 12.99
CA GLU A 265 1.71 31.00 13.70
C GLU A 265 1.63 32.37 13.01
N ILE A 266 2.71 32.83 12.37
CA ILE A 266 2.73 34.07 11.58
C ILE A 266 1.80 34.04 10.36
N MET A 267 1.42 32.85 9.88
CA MET A 267 0.46 32.64 8.80
C MET A 267 -0.95 32.29 9.32
N GLY A 268 -1.20 32.48 10.62
CA GLY A 268 -2.47 32.19 11.28
C GLY A 268 -2.55 30.81 11.95
N GLY A 269 -1.45 30.05 11.97
CA GLY A 269 -1.39 28.72 12.57
C GLY A 269 -1.82 28.67 14.03
N LYS A 270 -2.64 27.67 14.35
CA LYS A 270 -3.04 27.37 15.73
C LYS A 270 -2.17 26.25 16.31
N LYS A 271 -1.66 26.46 17.53
CA LYS A 271 -1.06 25.39 18.34
C LYS A 271 -2.12 24.36 18.70
N ARG A 272 -1.81 23.08 18.50
CA ARG A 272 -2.71 21.97 18.78
C ARG A 272 -2.02 20.93 19.65
N PRO A 273 -2.76 20.22 20.51
CA PRO A 273 -2.21 19.09 21.25
C PRO A 273 -1.77 17.95 20.31
N HIS A 274 -2.38 17.85 19.13
CA HIS A 274 -2.00 16.86 18.13
C HIS A 274 -2.09 17.42 16.71
N ILE A 275 -1.01 17.25 15.94
CA ILE A 275 -0.95 17.42 14.48
C ILE A 275 -0.60 16.08 13.83
N TRP A 276 -1.36 15.74 12.80
CA TRP A 276 -1.18 14.53 12.01
C TRP A 276 0.01 14.66 11.04
N THR A 277 0.91 13.70 11.06
CA THR A 277 2.08 13.63 10.18
C THR A 277 1.71 13.06 8.81
N HIS A 278 2.51 13.42 7.80
CA HIS A 278 2.24 13.08 6.39
C HIS A 278 3.42 12.33 5.75
N TYR A 279 4.16 11.54 6.52
CA TYR A 279 5.29 10.78 5.99
C TYR A 279 4.88 9.62 5.07
N PHE A 280 3.64 9.11 5.22
CA PHE A 280 3.03 8.02 4.42
C PHE A 280 4.00 6.90 4.06
N VAL A 281 4.54 6.29 5.12
CA VAL A 281 5.54 5.22 5.03
C VAL A 281 4.86 3.86 5.13
N GLY A 282 5.28 2.95 4.25
CA GLY A 282 4.92 1.54 4.27
C GLY A 282 6.11 0.66 4.66
N GLY A 283 6.33 -0.42 3.90
CA GLY A 283 7.51 -1.30 4.06
C GLY A 283 8.67 -0.98 3.11
N SER A 284 8.56 0.06 2.28
CA SER A 284 9.57 0.38 1.28
C SER A 284 10.67 1.26 1.85
N VAL A 285 11.92 0.88 1.63
CA VAL A 285 13.13 1.60 2.07
C VAL A 285 14.02 2.05 0.91
N THR A 286 13.62 1.76 -0.33
CA THR A 286 14.47 1.89 -1.51
C THR A 286 14.18 3.16 -2.31
N PRO A 287 15.19 3.74 -3.00
CA PRO A 287 15.02 4.88 -3.91
C PRO A 287 14.10 4.64 -5.12
N ILE A 288 13.73 3.40 -5.44
CA ILE A 288 12.70 3.12 -6.47
C ILE A 288 11.32 3.52 -5.95
N SER A 289 11.01 3.13 -4.71
CA SER A 289 9.70 3.36 -4.11
C SER A 289 9.57 4.76 -3.50
N LEU A 290 10.68 5.34 -3.05
CA LEU A 290 10.72 6.64 -2.40
C LEU A 290 11.34 7.69 -3.33
N PRO A 291 10.85 8.94 -3.32
CA PRO A 291 11.45 10.04 -4.09
C PRO A 291 12.94 10.26 -3.74
N PRO A 292 13.77 10.81 -4.65
CA PRO A 292 15.18 11.10 -4.36
C PRO A 292 15.41 12.04 -3.16
N ASN A 293 14.45 12.92 -2.84
CA ASN A 293 14.46 13.83 -1.68
C ASN A 293 13.96 13.18 -0.38
N SER A 294 13.77 11.86 -0.36
CA SER A 294 13.34 11.11 0.82
C SER A 294 14.49 10.98 1.84
N GLU A 295 14.52 11.83 2.85
CA GLU A 295 15.56 11.84 3.88
C GLU A 295 15.30 10.80 5.00
N ILE A 296 14.08 10.73 5.52
CA ILE A 296 13.80 10.02 6.79
C ILE A 296 12.85 8.83 6.64
N GLN A 297 12.11 8.77 5.55
CA GLN A 297 11.12 7.74 5.26
C GLN A 297 11.72 6.32 5.23
N PRO A 298 12.96 6.05 4.75
CA PRO A 298 13.56 4.72 4.83
C PRO A 298 13.75 4.27 6.28
N GLN A 299 14.23 5.16 7.16
CA GLN A 299 14.41 4.85 8.58
C GLN A 299 13.04 4.57 9.24
N LEU A 300 12.04 5.41 8.97
CA LEU A 300 10.69 5.23 9.45
C LEU A 300 10.07 3.89 8.99
N ALA A 301 10.38 3.43 7.77
CA ALA A 301 9.92 2.13 7.27
C ALA A 301 10.58 0.98 8.04
N ILE A 302 11.90 1.05 8.24
CA ILE A 302 12.65 0.05 9.01
C ILE A 302 12.14 -0.01 10.45
N GLU A 303 11.93 1.13 11.09
CA GLU A 303 11.41 1.21 12.46
C GLU A 303 10.03 0.54 12.58
N ARG A 304 9.14 0.71 11.59
CA ARG A 304 7.85 0.03 11.59
C ARG A 304 7.94 -1.46 11.33
N LEU A 305 8.76 -1.88 10.38
CA LEU A 305 9.02 -3.31 10.11
C LEU A 305 9.55 -3.99 11.38
N LYS A 306 10.44 -3.33 12.12
CA LYS A 306 10.98 -3.83 13.39
C LYS A 306 10.00 -3.92 14.55
N ASN A 307 8.88 -3.20 14.46
CA ASN A 307 7.82 -3.17 15.48
C ASN A 307 6.50 -3.78 14.97
N ALA A 308 6.54 -4.55 13.88
CA ALA A 308 5.37 -5.17 13.27
C ALA A 308 5.06 -6.57 13.82
N ALA A 309 6.09 -7.32 14.21
CA ALA A 309 5.95 -8.71 14.64
C ALA A 309 6.92 -9.06 15.78
N THR A 310 6.61 -10.16 16.47
CA THR A 310 7.51 -10.83 17.41
C THR A 310 7.65 -12.30 17.02
N ILE A 311 8.81 -12.89 17.29
CA ILE A 311 9.02 -14.33 17.13
C ILE A 311 9.43 -15.02 18.44
N GLN A 312 9.10 -16.29 18.57
CA GLN A 312 9.44 -17.13 19.71
C GLN A 312 9.85 -18.52 19.24
N ILE A 313 10.96 -19.03 19.75
CA ILE A 313 11.40 -20.42 19.53
C ILE A 313 10.90 -21.29 20.69
N ILE A 314 10.31 -22.43 20.36
CA ILE A 314 9.83 -23.44 21.29
C ILE A 314 10.56 -24.75 20.97
N VAL A 315 11.43 -25.19 21.86
CA VAL A 315 12.21 -26.42 21.73
C VAL A 315 12.19 -27.17 23.06
N ASN A 316 11.99 -28.49 23.00
CA ASN A 316 12.04 -29.32 24.20
C ASN A 316 13.50 -29.62 24.57
N PRO A 317 13.87 -29.70 25.86
CA PRO A 317 15.19 -30.13 26.28
C PRO A 317 15.38 -31.64 26.14
N GLY A 318 16.62 -32.12 26.32
CA GLY A 318 16.92 -33.54 26.49
C GLY A 318 17.25 -34.31 25.20
N TYR A 319 17.54 -33.61 24.12
CA TYR A 319 18.10 -34.21 22.90
C TYR A 319 19.55 -34.63 23.10
N LYS A 320 19.98 -35.68 22.41
CA LYS A 320 21.37 -36.17 22.37
C LYS A 320 21.92 -36.09 20.96
N ALA A 321 23.24 -36.18 20.83
CA ALA A 321 23.88 -36.34 19.53
C ALA A 321 23.31 -37.59 18.80
N GLY A 322 22.95 -37.43 17.53
CA GLY A 322 22.27 -38.46 16.73
C GLY A 322 20.74 -38.37 16.73
N ASP A 323 20.11 -37.62 17.65
CA ASP A 323 18.66 -37.45 17.69
C ASP A 323 18.14 -36.59 16.52
N LEU A 324 16.82 -36.63 16.30
CA LEU A 324 16.11 -35.67 15.46
C LEU A 324 15.67 -34.47 16.30
N LEU A 325 16.37 -33.35 16.18
CA LEU A 325 15.98 -32.08 16.79
C LEU A 325 14.67 -31.59 16.17
N ARG A 326 13.65 -31.38 17.00
CA ARG A 326 12.38 -30.76 16.62
C ARG A 326 12.17 -29.47 17.41
N PHE A 327 11.84 -28.41 16.70
CA PHE A 327 11.50 -27.11 17.30
C PHE A 327 10.42 -26.41 16.49
N GLN A 328 9.70 -25.53 17.17
CA GLN A 328 8.64 -24.70 16.60
C GLN A 328 9.06 -23.22 16.68
N VAL A 329 8.66 -22.44 15.68
CA VAL A 329 8.82 -20.99 15.64
C VAL A 329 7.44 -20.37 15.54
N ASP A 330 7.03 -19.65 16.59
CA ASP A 330 5.80 -18.85 16.58
C ASP A 330 6.12 -17.45 16.06
N ILE A 331 5.37 -16.99 15.06
CA ILE A 331 5.43 -15.61 14.54
C ILE A 331 4.10 -14.95 14.85
N LYS A 332 4.13 -13.81 15.55
CA LYS A 332 2.91 -13.08 15.94
C LYS A 332 2.89 -11.72 15.27
N ASN A 333 1.76 -11.37 14.64
CA ASN A 333 1.50 -10.03 14.17
C ASN A 333 1.01 -9.18 15.35
N THR A 334 1.92 -8.43 15.96
CA THR A 334 1.67 -7.63 17.15
C THR A 334 1.43 -6.16 16.79
N GLY A 335 2.07 -5.67 15.73
CA GLY A 335 2.13 -4.26 15.40
C GLY A 335 1.19 -3.79 14.30
N CYS A 336 0.55 -4.69 13.54
CA CYS A 336 -0.31 -4.31 12.43
C CYS A 336 -1.80 -4.45 12.75
N GLY A 337 -2.58 -3.45 12.33
CA GLY A 337 -4.05 -3.48 12.41
C GLY A 337 -4.73 -4.27 11.30
N HIS A 338 -3.95 -4.72 10.32
CA HIS A 338 -4.31 -5.47 9.13
C HIS A 338 -3.40 -6.71 9.04
N TYR A 339 -3.49 -7.48 7.95
CA TYR A 339 -2.64 -8.66 7.79
C TYR A 339 -1.16 -8.26 7.63
N LEU A 340 -0.26 -9.18 7.95
CA LEU A 340 1.18 -8.98 7.83
C LEU A 340 1.76 -10.02 6.86
N PRO A 341 2.34 -9.59 5.71
CA PRO A 341 2.19 -8.26 5.10
C PRO A 341 0.75 -7.99 4.59
N THR A 342 0.43 -6.74 4.22
CA THR A 342 -0.82 -6.34 3.53
C THR A 342 -0.50 -5.61 2.21
N GLY A 343 -1.52 -5.25 1.43
CA GLY A 343 -1.41 -4.59 0.13
C GLY A 343 -1.10 -5.60 -0.97
N LEU A 344 -0.20 -5.22 -1.89
CA LEU A 344 0.35 -6.04 -2.98
C LEU A 344 1.17 -7.25 -2.49
N THR A 345 0.50 -8.20 -1.85
CA THR A 345 1.13 -9.26 -1.06
C THR A 345 1.80 -10.34 -1.89
N GLU A 346 1.28 -10.63 -3.08
CA GLU A 346 1.87 -11.55 -4.05
C GLU A 346 3.29 -11.12 -4.46
N MET A 347 3.59 -9.82 -4.44
CA MET A 347 4.96 -9.31 -4.64
C MET A 347 5.75 -9.22 -3.34
N ARG A 348 5.15 -8.79 -2.23
CA ARG A 348 5.89 -8.63 -0.97
C ARG A 348 6.40 -9.97 -0.45
N GLN A 349 7.68 -10.02 -0.11
CA GLN A 349 8.29 -11.21 0.46
C GLN A 349 8.53 -11.00 1.95
N MET A 350 7.90 -11.83 2.76
CA MET A 350 8.22 -12.00 4.18
C MET A 350 8.48 -13.48 4.41
N TRP A 351 9.59 -13.84 5.06
CA TRP A 351 9.96 -15.25 5.26
C TRP A 351 10.80 -15.44 6.52
N LEU A 352 10.91 -16.68 6.99
CA LEU A 352 11.84 -17.03 8.07
C LEU A 352 13.18 -17.46 7.49
N LYS A 353 14.25 -16.89 8.04
CA LYS A 353 15.60 -17.46 7.98
C LYS A 353 15.87 -18.19 9.30
N VAL A 354 16.25 -19.46 9.21
CA VAL A 354 16.51 -20.31 10.37
C VAL A 354 17.88 -20.95 10.23
N SER A 355 18.65 -21.00 11.31
CA SER A 355 19.92 -21.72 11.36
C SER A 355 20.09 -22.44 12.69
N VAL A 356 20.69 -23.64 12.65
CA VAL A 356 21.16 -24.36 13.82
C VAL A 356 22.67 -24.53 13.69
N THR A 357 23.43 -24.07 14.66
CA THR A 357 24.89 -24.20 14.72
C THR A 357 25.34 -24.83 16.02
N ASP A 358 26.54 -25.37 16.05
CA ASP A 358 27.19 -25.86 17.28
C ASP A 358 28.06 -24.79 17.94
N ALA A 359 28.74 -25.14 19.03
CA ALA A 359 29.60 -24.21 19.79
C ALA A 359 30.81 -23.68 19.01
N ASP A 360 31.27 -24.38 17.98
CA ASP A 360 32.35 -23.94 17.08
C ASP A 360 31.81 -23.14 15.88
N GLY A 361 30.50 -22.99 15.76
CA GLY A 361 29.84 -22.37 14.61
C GLY A 361 29.65 -23.32 13.42
N LYS A 362 29.82 -24.64 13.60
CA LYS A 362 29.54 -25.63 12.55
C LYS A 362 28.03 -25.63 12.28
N LEU A 363 27.66 -25.42 11.01
CA LEU A 363 26.27 -25.41 10.58
C LEU A 363 25.68 -26.83 10.56
N VAL A 364 24.55 -27.02 11.24
CA VAL A 364 23.78 -28.27 11.28
C VAL A 364 22.58 -28.21 10.36
N TYR A 365 21.88 -27.08 10.36
CA TYR A 365 20.66 -26.89 9.61
C TYR A 365 20.52 -25.44 9.19
N LYS A 366 19.95 -25.20 8.00
CA LYS A 366 19.52 -23.88 7.57
C LYS A 366 18.35 -23.94 6.61
N VAL A 367 17.59 -22.86 6.56
CA VAL A 367 16.56 -22.58 5.55
C VAL A 367 16.35 -21.08 5.44
N GLY A 368 15.91 -20.60 4.28
CA GLY A 368 15.58 -19.18 4.06
C GLY A 368 16.79 -18.29 3.81
N ASP A 369 17.92 -18.89 3.44
CA ASP A 369 19.04 -18.15 2.87
C ASP A 369 18.64 -17.55 1.51
N VAL A 370 19.36 -16.48 1.15
CA VAL A 370 19.19 -15.80 -0.13
C VAL A 370 20.49 -15.90 -0.91
N ASP A 371 20.40 -16.32 -2.17
CA ASP A 371 21.56 -16.46 -3.05
C ASP A 371 22.10 -15.08 -3.51
N GLU A 372 23.20 -15.10 -4.28
CA GLU A 372 23.82 -13.87 -4.78
C GLU A 372 22.90 -13.06 -5.72
N LYS A 373 22.00 -13.75 -6.44
CA LYS A 373 20.99 -13.19 -7.34
C LYS A 373 19.76 -12.66 -6.60
N GLY A 374 19.66 -12.92 -5.30
CA GLY A 374 18.52 -12.51 -4.49
C GLY A 374 17.38 -13.52 -4.45
N ASN A 375 17.54 -14.75 -4.95
CA ASN A 375 16.51 -15.79 -4.82
C ASN A 375 16.51 -16.35 -3.41
N ILE A 376 15.32 -16.52 -2.83
CA ILE A 376 15.14 -17.17 -1.53
C ILE A 376 15.15 -18.69 -1.77
N ASP A 377 15.77 -19.44 -0.87
CA ASP A 377 15.69 -20.91 -0.80
C ASP A 377 14.26 -21.43 -1.07
N ASP A 378 14.10 -22.34 -2.04
CA ASP A 378 12.81 -22.92 -2.46
C ASP A 378 12.06 -23.62 -1.32
N THR A 379 12.76 -24.03 -0.26
CA THR A 379 12.16 -24.67 0.91
C THR A 379 11.68 -23.67 1.97
N ALA A 380 11.94 -22.37 1.78
CA ALA A 380 11.50 -21.32 2.69
C ALA A 380 10.00 -21.07 2.58
N VAL A 381 9.35 -20.92 3.73
CA VAL A 381 7.94 -20.51 3.78
C VAL A 381 7.84 -18.99 3.59
N ILE A 382 7.16 -18.59 2.52
CA ILE A 382 6.84 -17.18 2.24
C ILE A 382 5.43 -16.88 2.76
N TYR A 383 5.29 -15.77 3.49
CA TYR A 383 4.01 -15.29 4.03
C TYR A 383 3.39 -14.28 3.06
N HIS A 384 2.64 -14.79 2.09
CA HIS A 384 1.97 -13.98 1.07
C HIS A 384 0.69 -14.63 0.54
N THR A 385 0.00 -13.91 -0.33
CA THR A 385 -1.10 -14.45 -1.15
C THR A 385 -0.53 -14.96 -2.48
N ILE A 386 -1.02 -16.09 -2.96
CA ILE A 386 -0.74 -16.59 -4.31
C ILE A 386 -2.02 -16.49 -5.13
N PHE A 387 -2.00 -15.70 -6.20
CA PHE A 387 -3.12 -15.63 -7.15
C PHE A 387 -2.97 -16.67 -8.25
N GLY A 388 -4.11 -17.16 -8.75
CA GLY A 388 -4.18 -18.03 -9.92
C GLY A 388 -4.83 -17.34 -11.12
N ASN A 389 -4.32 -17.64 -12.31
CA ASN A 389 -4.93 -17.25 -13.57
C ASN A 389 -6.09 -18.19 -13.95
N GLU A 390 -6.75 -17.96 -15.09
CA GLU A 390 -7.86 -18.81 -15.58
C GLU A 390 -7.51 -20.30 -15.76
N LYS A 391 -6.22 -20.63 -15.93
CA LYS A 391 -5.73 -22.01 -16.05
C LYS A 391 -5.44 -22.65 -14.69
N GLY A 392 -5.59 -21.91 -13.59
CA GLY A 392 -5.22 -22.34 -12.25
C GLY A 392 -3.72 -22.25 -11.93
N GLU A 393 -2.92 -21.62 -12.80
CA GLU A 393 -1.48 -21.44 -12.59
C GLU A 393 -1.20 -20.20 -11.74
N PRO A 394 -0.20 -20.22 -10.84
CA PRO A 394 0.23 -19.04 -10.10
C PRO A 394 0.59 -17.87 -11.02
N THR A 395 0.19 -16.66 -10.64
CA THR A 395 0.49 -15.43 -11.39
C THR A 395 0.80 -14.24 -10.46
N LEU A 396 1.75 -13.41 -10.88
CA LEU A 396 2.01 -12.09 -10.28
C LEU A 396 1.34 -10.95 -11.07
N HIS A 397 0.78 -11.27 -12.24
CA HIS A 397 0.07 -10.31 -13.07
C HIS A 397 -1.36 -10.19 -12.56
N VAL A 398 -1.60 -9.20 -11.69
CA VAL A 398 -2.92 -8.99 -11.05
C VAL A 398 -4.06 -8.86 -12.04
N TRP A 399 -3.81 -8.36 -13.27
CA TRP A 399 -4.83 -8.29 -14.33
C TRP A 399 -5.23 -9.65 -14.92
N THR A 400 -4.44 -10.70 -14.72
CA THR A 400 -4.79 -12.07 -15.14
C THR A 400 -5.40 -12.90 -14.01
N ALA A 401 -5.41 -12.37 -12.78
CA ALA A 401 -5.83 -13.10 -11.59
C ALA A 401 -7.35 -13.31 -11.58
N THR A 402 -7.77 -14.53 -11.29
CA THR A 402 -9.20 -14.90 -11.21
C THR A 402 -9.60 -15.53 -9.88
N HIS A 403 -8.64 -16.06 -9.13
CA HIS A 403 -8.87 -16.61 -7.80
C HIS A 403 -7.62 -16.54 -6.92
N VAL A 404 -7.82 -16.71 -5.62
CA VAL A 404 -6.74 -16.93 -4.65
C VAL A 404 -6.46 -18.43 -4.57
N ILE A 405 -5.22 -18.85 -4.83
CA ILE A 405 -4.75 -20.23 -4.63
C ILE A 405 -4.51 -20.48 -3.15
N SER A 406 -3.81 -19.56 -2.48
CA SER A 406 -3.50 -19.66 -1.07
C SER A 406 -3.26 -18.27 -0.46
N ASP A 407 -3.48 -18.16 0.86
CA ASP A 407 -3.13 -16.99 1.65
C ASP A 407 -2.43 -17.46 2.93
N ASN A 408 -1.13 -17.19 3.03
CA ASN A 408 -0.30 -17.56 4.17
C ASN A 408 0.06 -16.37 5.08
N ARG A 409 -0.59 -15.22 4.91
CA ARG A 409 -0.30 -14.01 5.70
C ARG A 409 -0.75 -14.16 7.15
N ILE A 410 -0.29 -13.25 8.01
CA ILE A 410 -0.56 -13.31 9.46
C ILE A 410 -1.64 -12.29 9.83
N PRO A 411 -2.84 -12.71 10.27
CA PRO A 411 -3.91 -11.78 10.62
C PRO A 411 -3.53 -10.88 11.81
N PRO A 412 -4.16 -9.71 11.98
CA PRO A 412 -3.88 -8.79 13.09
C PRO A 412 -4.12 -9.45 14.45
N LYS A 413 -3.15 -9.36 15.37
CA LYS A 413 -3.09 -10.11 16.64
C LYS A 413 -3.09 -11.64 16.51
N GLY A 414 -2.98 -12.15 15.29
CA GLY A 414 -2.87 -13.58 14.99
C GLY A 414 -1.43 -14.06 15.03
N LYS A 415 -1.27 -15.37 14.77
CA LYS A 415 0.03 -16.02 14.73
C LYS A 415 0.12 -17.09 13.64
N LYS A 416 1.35 -17.38 13.22
CA LYS A 416 1.74 -18.57 12.43
C LYS A 416 2.70 -19.42 13.25
N GLU A 417 2.65 -20.72 13.05
CA GLU A 417 3.51 -21.70 13.71
C GLU A 417 4.24 -22.50 12.64
N GLU A 418 5.57 -22.36 12.59
CA GLU A 418 6.40 -23.16 11.70
C GLU A 418 7.13 -24.24 12.49
N ARG A 419 7.16 -25.47 11.97
CA ARG A 419 7.78 -26.62 12.63
C ARG A 419 8.96 -27.11 11.81
N PHE A 420 10.11 -27.22 12.46
CA PHE A 420 11.36 -27.63 11.85
C PHE A 420 11.83 -28.95 12.46
N VAL A 421 12.51 -29.74 11.62
CA VAL A 421 13.17 -30.97 12.03
C VAL A 421 14.53 -31.06 11.35
N CYS A 422 15.57 -31.36 12.11
CA CYS A 422 16.90 -31.64 11.58
C CYS A 422 17.59 -32.75 12.38
N GLN A 423 18.50 -33.47 11.74
CA GLN A 423 19.30 -34.49 12.42
C GLN A 423 20.48 -33.84 13.14
N ILE A 424 20.67 -34.16 14.41
CA ILE A 424 21.84 -33.73 15.18
C ILE A 424 23.01 -34.64 14.80
N PRO A 425 24.12 -34.11 14.25
CA PRO A 425 25.29 -34.93 13.93
C PRO A 425 25.87 -35.59 15.19
N THR A 426 26.45 -36.79 15.05
CA THR A 426 27.05 -37.51 16.19
C THR A 426 28.35 -36.87 16.68
N ASP A 427 29.01 -36.06 15.84
CA ASP A 427 30.28 -35.37 16.11
C ASP A 427 30.10 -33.91 16.54
N ILE A 428 28.90 -33.54 16.95
CA ILE A 428 28.51 -32.16 17.24
C ILE A 428 29.07 -31.66 18.59
N LYS A 429 29.40 -30.37 18.67
CA LYS A 429 29.87 -29.75 19.92
C LYS A 429 28.77 -28.93 20.61
N PRO A 430 28.24 -29.36 21.76
CA PRO A 430 27.22 -28.60 22.48
C PRO A 430 27.80 -27.30 23.10
N PRO A 431 26.94 -26.29 23.38
CA PRO A 431 25.50 -26.27 23.09
C PRO A 431 25.20 -26.08 21.59
N LEU A 432 24.04 -26.55 21.16
CA LEU A 432 23.47 -26.14 19.88
C LEU A 432 22.80 -24.78 20.04
N LYS A 433 23.00 -23.89 19.08
CA LYS A 433 22.31 -22.60 18.99
C LYS A 433 21.30 -22.64 17.85
N VAL A 434 20.04 -22.40 18.17
CA VAL A 434 18.98 -22.19 17.17
C VAL A 434 18.75 -20.69 17.04
N GLU A 435 18.89 -20.15 15.84
CA GLU A 435 18.63 -18.76 15.52
C GLU A 435 17.57 -18.64 14.44
N THR A 436 16.68 -17.67 14.62
CA THR A 436 15.58 -17.40 13.69
C THR A 436 15.47 -15.91 13.46
N VAL A 437 15.24 -15.50 12.21
CA VAL A 437 15.04 -14.10 11.83
C VAL A 437 13.86 -14.01 10.87
N LEU A 438 12.90 -13.15 11.18
CA LEU A 438 11.83 -12.79 10.25
C LEU A 438 12.34 -11.70 9.32
N GLN A 439 12.41 -12.00 8.03
CA GLN A 439 12.96 -11.15 6.99
C GLN A 439 11.84 -10.53 6.15
N TYR A 440 12.06 -9.32 5.63
CA TYR A 440 11.16 -8.65 4.69
C TYR A 440 11.92 -8.07 3.50
N ARG A 441 11.33 -8.19 2.31
CA ARG A 441 11.75 -7.53 1.07
C ARG A 441 10.52 -7.08 0.28
N SER A 442 10.57 -5.89 -0.30
CA SER A 442 9.40 -5.25 -0.94
C SER A 442 8.89 -5.96 -2.20
N ALA A 443 9.76 -6.68 -2.92
CA ALA A 443 9.42 -7.47 -4.10
C ALA A 443 10.47 -8.58 -4.30
N PRO A 444 10.19 -9.61 -5.13
CA PRO A 444 11.18 -10.58 -5.57
C PRO A 444 12.27 -9.89 -6.42
N GLN A 445 13.54 -10.26 -6.21
CA GLN A 445 14.65 -9.61 -6.91
C GLN A 445 14.62 -9.90 -8.41
N ASP A 446 14.31 -11.13 -8.80
CA ASP A 446 14.14 -11.57 -10.19
C ASP A 446 13.05 -10.78 -10.93
N VAL A 447 11.94 -10.45 -10.26
CA VAL A 447 10.88 -9.60 -10.83
C VAL A 447 11.38 -8.18 -11.05
N VAL A 448 12.12 -7.61 -10.08
CA VAL A 448 12.72 -6.27 -10.24
C VAL A 448 13.71 -6.26 -11.38
N ASP A 449 14.57 -7.27 -11.47
CA ASP A 449 15.58 -7.41 -12.51
C ASP A 449 14.94 -7.59 -13.90
N ALA A 450 13.84 -8.34 -14.00
CA ALA A 450 13.10 -8.51 -15.24
C ALA A 450 12.40 -7.21 -15.71
N LEU A 451 11.87 -6.42 -14.77
CA LEU A 451 11.13 -5.18 -15.08
C LEU A 451 12.04 -3.98 -15.30
N LEU A 452 13.15 -3.87 -14.55
CA LEU A 452 14.02 -2.70 -14.53
C LEU A 452 15.44 -2.96 -15.05
N GLY A 453 15.84 -4.22 -15.26
CA GLY A 453 17.18 -4.66 -15.64
C GLY A 453 18.03 -5.16 -14.46
N GLU A 454 18.84 -6.22 -14.68
CA GLU A 454 19.62 -6.99 -13.68
C GLU A 454 20.61 -6.20 -12.81
N LYS A 455 20.94 -4.95 -13.16
CA LYS A 455 21.95 -4.14 -12.44
C LYS A 455 21.39 -2.83 -11.90
N THR A 456 20.09 -2.65 -11.98
CA THR A 456 19.50 -1.33 -11.76
C THR A 456 19.39 -1.04 -10.26
N ILE A 457 18.84 -1.96 -9.45
CA ILE A 457 18.80 -1.86 -7.98
C ILE A 457 18.74 -3.24 -7.32
N LYS A 458 19.56 -3.46 -6.30
CA LYS A 458 19.39 -4.58 -5.35
C LYS A 458 18.45 -4.16 -4.22
N LEU A 459 17.34 -4.89 -4.07
CA LEU A 459 16.40 -4.63 -2.98
C LEU A 459 17.00 -5.12 -1.65
N PRO A 460 17.02 -4.27 -0.60
CA PRO A 460 17.51 -4.63 0.70
C PRO A 460 16.57 -5.62 1.37
N ILE A 461 17.16 -6.49 2.18
CA ILE A 461 16.45 -7.40 3.08
C ILE A 461 16.48 -6.77 4.46
N ILE A 462 15.30 -6.60 5.06
CA ILE A 462 15.15 -5.98 6.36
C ILE A 462 14.83 -7.05 7.39
N GLU A 463 15.68 -7.15 8.41
CA GLU A 463 15.40 -7.95 9.60
C GLU A 463 14.32 -7.26 10.43
N MET A 464 13.14 -7.89 10.49
CA MET A 464 12.01 -7.38 11.27
C MET A 464 12.20 -7.72 12.75
N THR A 465 12.48 -8.98 13.06
CA THR A 465 12.67 -9.44 14.43
C THR A 465 13.46 -10.74 14.42
N ASN A 466 14.13 -11.06 15.53
CA ASN A 466 14.91 -12.27 15.68
C ASN A 466 14.70 -12.90 17.06
N ALA A 467 15.03 -14.17 17.18
CA ALA A 467 15.08 -14.92 18.43
C ALA A 467 16.18 -15.96 18.33
N SER A 468 16.82 -16.25 19.46
CA SER A 468 17.80 -17.31 19.60
C SER A 468 17.59 -18.10 20.88
N THR A 469 17.95 -19.37 20.86
CA THR A 469 17.96 -20.22 22.05
C THR A 469 19.12 -21.22 21.98
N GLU A 470 19.66 -21.56 23.12
CA GLU A 470 20.71 -22.57 23.25
C GLU A 470 20.14 -23.85 23.84
N LEU A 471 20.57 -24.97 23.29
CA LEU A 471 20.17 -26.31 23.67
C LEU A 471 21.41 -27.09 24.12
N SER A 472 21.42 -27.50 25.39
CA SER A 472 22.36 -28.49 25.88
C SER A 472 21.97 -29.88 25.39
N LEU A 473 22.97 -30.69 25.02
CA LEU A 473 22.82 -32.08 24.57
C LEU A 473 23.14 -33.10 25.67
#